data_AF-A0A351ZWT2-F1
#
_entry.id   AF-A0A351ZWT2-F1
#
_cell.length_a   1.000
_cell.length_b   1.000
_cell.length_c   1.000
_cell.angle_alpha   90.00
_cell.angle_beta   90.00
_cell.angle_gamma   90.00
#
_symmetry.space_group_name_H-M   'P 1'
#
loop_
_entity.id
_entity.type
_entity.pdbx_description
1 polymer ?
#
loop_
_entity_poly.entity_id
_entity_poly.type
_entity_poly.pdbx_seq_one_letter_code
_entity_poly.pdbx_strand_id
1 'polypeptide(L)'
;MRPLWHLLVVLSVFCAATPHLQAQSTFDTCGAEGSAKRSDVRALNRKKNREGFPTDAQINTAITFNTLLMAGENPRGFREGDAAEIIAYCAEVKIGSVESVNCGAKDHWHRDTHIELTLDPMDSQNVTKLLVVEVTPRFRQAMKERGIDWSNQALRDRFLGRWVKVRGWVFYDDLHADESAGSGNSKIWRGSPWEIHPVTDISVTTRPANVTVQTPGASQVAPKQESSPSSGTSVQCGGTTAKGKRCSRTTKDPSGFCWQHQR
;
A
#
# COMPACT_ATOMS: atom_id res chain seq x y z
N MET A 1 58.93 19.77 -45.09
CA MET A 1 57.47 19.57 -45.12
C MET A 1 57.08 18.80 -43.87
N ARG A 2 56.41 19.43 -42.91
CA ARG A 2 55.95 18.83 -41.64
C ARG A 2 54.42 18.79 -41.65
N PRO A 3 53.75 17.65 -41.42
CA PRO A 3 52.29 17.63 -41.39
C PRO A 3 51.79 18.17 -40.05
N LEU A 4 50.88 19.15 -40.09
CA LEU A 4 50.11 19.61 -38.94
C LEU A 4 49.15 18.50 -38.51
N TRP A 5 49.26 18.03 -37.27
CA TRP A 5 48.18 17.32 -36.58
C TRP A 5 47.17 18.35 -36.06
N HIS A 6 45.96 18.35 -36.63
CA HIS A 6 44.83 19.07 -36.08
C HIS A 6 44.18 18.24 -34.96
N LEU A 7 44.31 18.71 -33.73
CA LEU A 7 43.62 18.18 -32.56
C LEU A 7 42.15 18.62 -32.62
N LEU A 8 41.24 17.70 -32.92
CA LEU A 8 39.79 17.92 -32.87
C LEU A 8 39.33 17.78 -31.42
N VAL A 9 39.07 18.92 -30.75
CA VAL A 9 38.43 18.95 -29.44
C VAL A 9 36.93 18.77 -29.63
N VAL A 10 36.41 17.58 -29.34
CA VAL A 10 34.97 17.31 -29.29
C VAL A 10 34.43 17.92 -28.00
N LEU A 11 33.86 19.11 -28.10
CA LEU A 11 33.14 19.75 -27.00
C LEU A 11 31.84 18.97 -26.77
N SER A 12 31.86 18.04 -25.81
CA SER A 12 30.68 17.29 -25.40
C SER A 12 29.74 18.24 -24.64
N VAL A 13 28.71 18.74 -25.32
CA VAL A 13 27.63 19.50 -24.69
C VAL A 13 26.82 18.51 -23.83
N PHE A 14 27.10 18.50 -22.53
CA PHE A 14 26.20 17.89 -21.56
C PHE A 14 24.93 18.75 -21.50
N CYS A 15 23.90 18.35 -22.25
CA CYS A 15 22.53 18.82 -21.99
C CYS A 15 22.13 18.33 -20.60
N ALA A 16 22.28 19.19 -19.59
CA ALA A 16 21.63 19.00 -18.31
C ALA A 16 20.11 19.05 -18.57
N ALA A 17 19.47 17.88 -18.62
CA ALA A 17 18.02 17.78 -18.59
C ALA A 17 17.58 18.33 -17.23
N THR A 18 17.19 19.60 -17.21
CA THR A 18 16.47 20.17 -16.08
C THR A 18 15.17 19.38 -15.96
N PRO A 19 14.83 18.83 -14.77
CA PRO A 19 13.55 18.19 -14.60
C PRO A 19 12.49 19.26 -14.81
N HIS A 20 11.81 19.20 -15.96
CA HIS A 20 10.64 20.03 -16.20
C HIS A 20 9.63 19.69 -15.12
N LEU A 21 9.34 20.64 -14.22
CA LEU A 21 8.12 20.64 -13.45
C LEU A 21 6.98 20.79 -14.49
N GLN A 22 6.48 19.66 -15.02
CA GLN A 22 5.28 19.70 -15.84
C GLN A 22 4.15 20.20 -14.94
N ALA A 23 3.55 21.34 -15.31
CA ALA A 23 2.32 21.77 -14.70
C ALA A 23 1.28 20.65 -14.90
N GLN A 24 0.71 20.14 -13.81
CA GLN A 24 -0.29 19.07 -13.87
C GLN A 24 -1.46 19.51 -14.75
N SER A 25 -1.90 18.62 -15.63
CA SER A 25 -2.89 18.95 -16.65
C SER A 25 -4.29 19.21 -16.07
N THR A 26 -5.17 19.83 -16.85
CA THR A 26 -6.62 19.81 -16.55
C THR A 26 -7.19 18.50 -17.06
N PHE A 27 -7.94 17.79 -16.21
CA PHE A 27 -8.63 16.55 -16.57
C PHE A 27 -10.14 16.80 -16.59
N ASP A 28 -10.78 16.67 -17.75
CA ASP A 28 -12.23 16.89 -17.94
C ASP A 28 -12.75 18.16 -17.24
N THR A 29 -12.09 19.30 -17.51
CA THR A 29 -12.34 20.63 -16.92
C THR A 29 -12.00 20.78 -15.43
N CYS A 30 -11.57 19.71 -14.77
CA CYS A 30 -11.11 19.72 -13.39
C CYS A 30 -9.57 19.90 -13.31
N GLY A 31 -9.13 21.03 -12.77
CA GLY A 31 -7.71 21.30 -12.56
C GLY A 31 -7.08 20.41 -11.49
N ALA A 32 -5.75 20.43 -11.38
CA ALA A 32 -4.99 19.69 -10.38
C ALA A 32 -5.42 19.96 -8.92
N GLU A 33 -5.83 21.19 -8.63
CA GLU A 33 -6.31 21.60 -7.30
C GLU A 33 -7.78 21.24 -7.04
N GLY A 34 -8.45 20.68 -8.05
CA GLY A 34 -9.89 20.43 -8.00
C GLY A 34 -10.69 21.71 -7.74
N SER A 35 -11.82 21.58 -7.03
CA SER A 35 -12.68 22.69 -6.64
C SER A 35 -12.44 23.20 -5.21
N ALA A 36 -11.27 22.91 -4.62
CA ALA A 36 -10.98 23.22 -3.23
C ALA A 36 -10.84 24.73 -2.96
N LYS A 37 -11.52 25.21 -1.91
CA LYS A 37 -11.49 26.62 -1.49
C LYS A 37 -10.36 26.95 -0.53
N ARG A 38 -9.96 26.02 0.34
CA ARG A 38 -8.86 26.21 1.29
C ARG A 38 -7.52 25.87 0.65
N SER A 39 -6.47 26.62 0.97
CA SER A 39 -5.14 26.49 0.35
C SER A 39 -4.43 25.18 0.67
N ASP A 40 -4.59 24.69 1.88
CA ASP A 40 -4.09 23.39 2.34
C ASP A 40 -4.77 22.24 1.57
N VAL A 41 -6.10 22.27 1.42
CA VAL A 41 -6.84 21.26 0.63
C VAL A 41 -6.46 21.32 -0.84
N ARG A 42 -6.24 22.52 -1.42
CA ARG A 42 -5.69 22.63 -2.78
C ARG A 42 -4.31 21.96 -2.89
N ALA A 43 -3.46 22.11 -1.88
CA ALA A 43 -2.16 21.47 -1.85
C ALA A 43 -2.27 19.94 -1.78
N LEU A 44 -3.17 19.39 -0.96
CA LEU A 44 -3.47 17.96 -0.93
C LEU A 44 -4.01 17.47 -2.27
N ASN A 45 -4.94 18.21 -2.89
CA ASN A 45 -5.51 17.86 -4.19
C ASN A 45 -4.44 17.76 -5.28
N ARG A 46 -3.44 18.66 -5.32
CA ARG A 46 -2.32 18.55 -6.27
C ARG A 46 -1.48 17.28 -6.06
N LYS A 47 -1.37 16.79 -4.82
CA LYS A 47 -0.63 15.56 -4.52
C LYS A 47 -1.46 14.34 -4.93
N LYS A 48 -2.76 14.32 -4.59
CA LYS A 48 -3.71 13.30 -5.03
C LYS A 48 -3.79 13.20 -6.56
N ASN A 49 -3.88 14.34 -7.25
CA ASN A 49 -3.91 14.47 -8.72
C ASN A 49 -2.52 14.40 -9.38
N ARG A 50 -1.48 13.96 -8.66
CA ARG A 50 -0.15 13.83 -9.24
C ARG A 50 -0.17 12.98 -10.50
N GLU A 51 0.57 13.41 -11.51
CA GLU A 51 0.74 12.69 -12.75
C GLU A 51 2.12 12.02 -12.81
N GLY A 52 2.30 11.11 -13.76
CA GLY A 52 3.57 10.44 -14.01
C GLY A 52 3.72 9.11 -13.27
N PHE A 53 4.25 8.13 -14.00
CA PHE A 53 4.53 6.80 -13.48
C PHE A 53 5.91 6.81 -12.79
N PRO A 54 6.03 6.34 -11.54
CA PRO A 54 7.33 6.20 -10.90
C PRO A 54 8.18 5.17 -11.65
N THR A 55 9.45 5.52 -11.89
CA THR A 55 10.45 4.59 -12.43
C THR A 55 10.97 3.68 -11.33
N ASP A 56 11.57 2.54 -11.70
CA ASP A 56 12.15 1.61 -10.73
C ASP A 56 13.22 2.26 -9.84
N ALA A 57 13.98 3.21 -10.39
CA ALA A 57 15.00 3.96 -9.64
C ALA A 57 14.40 4.94 -8.62
N GLN A 58 13.13 5.31 -8.75
CA GLN A 58 12.42 6.17 -7.80
C GLN A 58 11.78 5.40 -6.65
N ILE A 59 11.67 4.07 -6.76
CA ILE A 59 11.04 3.24 -5.72
C ILE A 59 11.93 3.24 -4.48
N ASN A 60 11.40 3.79 -3.39
CA ASN A 60 12.02 3.69 -2.08
C ASN A 60 11.67 2.35 -1.46
N THR A 61 12.61 1.40 -1.49
CA THR A 61 12.41 0.03 -0.97
C THR A 61 12.30 -0.06 0.54
N ALA A 62 12.59 1.02 1.28
CA ALA A 62 12.33 1.07 2.73
C ALA A 62 10.83 1.19 3.03
N ILE A 63 10.03 1.59 2.04
CA ILE A 63 8.58 1.73 2.16
C ILE A 63 7.93 0.36 1.92
N THR A 64 7.46 -0.23 3.00
CA THR A 64 6.69 -1.47 3.04
C THR A 64 5.26 -1.19 3.51
N PHE A 65 4.37 -2.18 3.38
CA PHE A 65 3.03 -2.09 3.97
C PHE A 65 3.08 -1.74 5.46
N ASN A 66 3.91 -2.44 6.24
CA ASN A 66 3.99 -2.25 7.68
C ASN A 66 4.56 -0.87 8.06
N THR A 67 5.54 -0.36 7.31
CA THR A 67 6.08 0.97 7.59
C THR A 67 5.07 2.06 7.30
N LEU A 68 4.23 1.93 6.27
CA LEU A 68 3.13 2.87 6.02
C LEU A 68 2.04 2.75 7.09
N LEU A 69 1.66 1.53 7.46
CA LEU A 69 0.60 1.28 8.44
C LEU A 69 0.95 1.82 9.84
N MET A 70 2.23 1.74 10.25
CA MET A 70 2.67 2.14 11.60
C MET A 70 3.26 3.56 11.66
N ALA A 71 3.39 4.26 10.54
CA ALA A 71 4.04 5.57 10.51
C ALA A 71 3.13 6.68 11.10
N GLY A 72 3.73 7.55 11.92
CA GLY A 72 3.16 8.86 12.22
C GLY A 72 3.41 9.86 11.08
N GLU A 73 3.03 11.13 11.27
CA GLU A 73 3.15 12.20 10.26
C GLU A 73 4.58 12.43 9.73
N ASN A 74 5.60 12.18 10.56
CA ASN A 74 7.00 12.43 10.22
C ASN A 74 7.86 11.17 10.39
N PRO A 75 7.70 10.17 9.50
CA PRO A 75 8.39 8.89 9.62
C PRO A 75 9.87 9.01 9.29
N ARG A 76 10.67 8.12 9.87
CA ARG A 76 12.08 7.95 9.49
C ARG A 76 12.15 6.98 8.30
N GLY A 77 12.85 7.36 7.24
CA GLY A 77 13.17 6.49 6.10
C GLY A 77 12.33 6.70 4.85
N PHE A 78 11.24 7.47 4.93
CA PHE A 78 10.51 7.94 3.76
C PHE A 78 9.85 9.28 4.03
N ARG A 79 9.35 9.90 2.98
CA ARG A 79 8.59 11.15 3.03
C ARG A 79 7.46 11.12 2.03
N GLU A 80 6.52 12.02 2.21
CA GLU A 80 5.47 12.26 1.23
C GLU A 80 6.06 12.57 -0.15
N GLY A 81 5.46 11.99 -1.19
CA GLY A 81 5.90 12.10 -2.57
C GLY A 81 7.00 11.12 -3.00
N ASP A 82 7.57 10.32 -2.09
CA ASP A 82 8.38 9.17 -2.46
C ASP A 82 7.55 8.15 -3.25
N ALA A 83 8.18 7.41 -4.17
CA ALA A 83 7.51 6.29 -4.83
C ALA A 83 7.64 5.01 -4.00
N ALA A 84 6.61 4.19 -4.01
CA ALA A 84 6.59 2.91 -3.30
C ALA A 84 6.04 1.79 -4.18
N GLU A 85 6.45 0.56 -3.87
CA GLU A 85 5.86 -0.66 -4.37
C GLU A 85 5.64 -1.62 -3.20
N ILE A 86 4.39 -1.98 -2.92
CA ILE A 86 4.02 -2.85 -1.79
C ILE A 86 3.24 -4.06 -2.29
N ILE A 87 3.28 -5.15 -1.52
CA ILE A 87 2.44 -6.33 -1.74
C ILE A 87 1.50 -6.50 -0.55
N ALA A 88 0.21 -6.64 -0.81
CA ALA A 88 -0.81 -6.86 0.21
C ALA A 88 -2.04 -7.57 -0.37
N TYR A 89 -2.92 -8.05 0.49
CA TYR A 89 -4.22 -8.59 0.11
C TYR A 89 -5.24 -7.47 -0.06
N CYS A 90 -5.96 -7.48 -1.19
CA CYS A 90 -7.03 -6.52 -1.47
C CYS A 90 -8.32 -6.97 -0.76
N ALA A 91 -8.64 -6.30 0.34
CA ALA A 91 -9.78 -6.60 1.20
C ALA A 91 -11.08 -5.98 0.67
N GLU A 92 -11.00 -4.78 0.09
CA GLU A 92 -12.17 -4.06 -0.45
C GLU A 92 -11.78 -3.22 -1.66
N VAL A 93 -12.72 -3.07 -2.60
CA VAL A 93 -12.67 -2.13 -3.73
C VAL A 93 -14.01 -1.44 -3.84
N LYS A 94 -14.04 -0.13 -3.59
CA LYS A 94 -15.26 0.69 -3.60
C LYS A 94 -15.03 2.03 -4.27
N ILE A 95 -16.12 2.70 -4.67
CA ILE A 95 -16.03 4.06 -5.20
C ILE A 95 -15.69 4.99 -4.02
N GLY A 96 -14.61 5.75 -4.12
CA GLY A 96 -14.19 6.76 -3.13
C GLY A 96 -15.19 7.91 -3.08
N SER A 97 -15.15 8.76 -2.04
CA SER A 97 -16.19 9.77 -1.75
C SER A 97 -16.35 10.83 -2.85
N VAL A 98 -17.39 11.67 -2.74
CA VAL A 98 -17.51 12.87 -3.57
C VAL A 98 -16.63 13.95 -2.93
N GLU A 99 -15.58 14.34 -3.61
CA GLU A 99 -14.53 15.18 -3.04
C GLU A 99 -14.15 16.35 -3.94
N SER A 100 -13.51 17.35 -3.32
CA SER A 100 -13.06 18.54 -4.03
C SER A 100 -11.96 18.25 -5.06
N VAL A 101 -11.11 17.23 -4.82
CA VAL A 101 -10.03 16.81 -5.73
C VAL A 101 -10.53 16.47 -7.13
N ASN A 102 -11.77 15.96 -7.19
CA ASN A 102 -12.47 15.54 -8.39
C ASN A 102 -13.62 16.51 -8.75
N CYS A 103 -13.52 17.76 -8.32
CA CYS A 103 -14.49 18.83 -8.59
C CYS A 103 -15.95 18.48 -8.26
N GLY A 104 -16.17 17.60 -7.27
CA GLY A 104 -17.51 17.17 -6.87
C GLY A 104 -18.19 16.23 -7.87
N ALA A 105 -17.44 15.57 -8.75
CA ALA A 105 -17.97 14.56 -9.65
C ALA A 105 -18.69 13.43 -8.89
N LYS A 106 -19.70 12.84 -9.53
CA LYS A 106 -20.58 11.85 -8.88
C LYS A 106 -20.49 10.46 -9.50
N ASP A 107 -20.15 10.37 -10.78
CA ASP A 107 -19.98 9.10 -11.47
C ASP A 107 -18.62 8.45 -11.12
N HIS A 108 -18.51 7.15 -11.40
CA HIS A 108 -17.35 6.36 -11.00
C HIS A 108 -16.11 6.56 -11.88
N TRP A 109 -16.23 7.15 -13.07
CA TRP A 109 -15.08 7.39 -13.94
C TRP A 109 -14.27 8.59 -13.44
N HIS A 110 -14.96 9.61 -12.93
CA HIS A 110 -14.37 10.86 -12.45
C HIS A 110 -14.24 10.91 -10.93
N ARG A 111 -14.32 9.77 -10.23
CA ARG A 111 -14.01 9.66 -8.80
C ARG A 111 -12.85 8.71 -8.56
N ASP A 112 -12.23 8.85 -7.41
CA ASP A 112 -11.21 7.91 -6.96
C ASP A 112 -11.88 6.55 -6.70
N THR A 113 -11.15 5.47 -6.98
CA THR A 113 -11.51 4.14 -6.49
C THR A 113 -10.69 3.88 -5.25
N HIS A 114 -11.38 3.72 -4.13
CA HIS A 114 -10.81 3.46 -2.83
C HIS A 114 -10.59 1.95 -2.67
N ILE A 115 -9.36 1.56 -2.36
CA ILE A 115 -8.97 0.17 -2.19
C ILE A 115 -8.36 -0.01 -0.81
N GLU A 116 -8.90 -0.94 -0.04
CA GLU A 116 -8.38 -1.28 1.29
C GLU A 116 -7.50 -2.53 1.20
N LEU A 117 -6.29 -2.42 1.74
CA LEU A 117 -5.28 -3.47 1.72
C LEU A 117 -4.99 -3.97 3.14
N THR A 118 -4.74 -5.27 3.28
CA THR A 118 -4.30 -5.89 4.54
C THR A 118 -3.22 -6.93 4.30
N LEU A 119 -2.41 -7.25 5.32
CA LEU A 119 -1.54 -8.42 5.31
C LEU A 119 -2.21 -9.67 5.88
N ASP A 120 -3.37 -9.51 6.52
CA ASP A 120 -4.12 -10.60 7.13
C ASP A 120 -5.52 -10.72 6.50
N PRO A 121 -5.70 -11.56 5.46
CA PRO A 121 -7.00 -11.79 4.85
C PRO A 121 -8.06 -12.28 5.85
N MET A 122 -7.63 -12.96 6.94
CA MET A 122 -8.53 -13.50 7.95
C MET A 122 -9.03 -12.45 8.93
N ASP A 123 -8.38 -11.29 8.98
CA ASP A 123 -8.75 -10.12 9.79
C ASP A 123 -9.04 -8.90 8.90
N SER A 124 -9.55 -9.15 7.69
CA SER A 124 -9.83 -8.11 6.68
C SER A 124 -10.93 -7.12 7.07
N GLN A 125 -11.69 -7.40 8.12
CA GLN A 125 -12.71 -6.49 8.68
C GLN A 125 -12.14 -5.55 9.75
N ASN A 126 -10.91 -5.77 10.19
CA ASN A 126 -10.28 -4.92 11.19
C ASN A 126 -9.71 -3.67 10.55
N VAL A 127 -10.54 -2.63 10.54
CA VAL A 127 -10.24 -1.31 9.96
C VAL A 127 -8.91 -0.70 10.44
N THR A 128 -8.48 -1.00 11.67
CA THR A 128 -7.21 -0.49 12.22
C THR A 128 -5.96 -1.09 11.57
N LYS A 129 -6.13 -2.13 10.74
CA LYS A 129 -5.05 -2.79 10.00
C LYS A 129 -5.15 -2.59 8.49
N LEU A 130 -6.09 -1.75 8.04
CA LEU A 130 -6.29 -1.49 6.63
C LEU A 130 -5.44 -0.29 6.19
N LEU A 131 -4.67 -0.49 5.13
CA LEU A 131 -3.97 0.57 4.42
C LEU A 131 -4.77 0.95 3.18
N VAL A 132 -4.99 2.24 2.98
CA VAL A 132 -5.76 2.76 1.84
C VAL A 132 -4.81 3.03 0.66
N VAL A 133 -5.24 2.65 -0.54
CA VAL A 133 -4.63 3.09 -1.80
C VAL A 133 -5.73 3.51 -2.76
N GLU A 134 -5.50 4.52 -3.59
CA GLU A 134 -6.55 5.09 -4.44
C GLU A 134 -6.14 5.19 -5.92
N VAL A 135 -7.00 4.67 -6.81
CA VAL A 135 -6.89 4.86 -8.27
C VAL A 135 -7.69 6.09 -8.68
N THR A 136 -7.00 7.11 -9.17
CA THR A 136 -7.62 8.38 -9.56
C THR A 136 -8.16 8.37 -11.00
N PRO A 137 -9.07 9.30 -11.36
CA PRO A 137 -9.56 9.46 -12.73
C PRO A 137 -8.46 9.65 -13.77
N ARG A 138 -7.40 10.38 -13.42
CA ARG A 138 -6.26 10.63 -14.32
C ARG A 138 -5.53 9.34 -14.70
N PHE A 139 -5.24 8.48 -13.72
CA PHE A 139 -4.61 7.20 -14.01
C PHE A 139 -5.59 6.19 -14.63
N ARG A 140 -6.88 6.26 -14.30
CA ARG A 140 -7.90 5.50 -15.02
C ARG A 140 -7.92 5.83 -16.51
N GLN A 141 -7.88 7.11 -16.87
CA GLN A 141 -7.78 7.55 -18.27
C GLN A 141 -6.45 7.11 -18.91
N ALA A 142 -5.32 7.30 -18.23
CA ALA A 142 -4.01 6.88 -18.74
C ALA A 142 -3.95 5.36 -19.03
N MET A 143 -4.62 4.54 -18.21
CA MET A 143 -4.70 3.09 -18.42
C MET A 143 -5.69 2.72 -19.51
N LYS A 144 -6.81 3.45 -19.63
CA LYS A 144 -7.76 3.30 -20.74
C LYS A 144 -7.10 3.56 -22.09
N GLU A 145 -6.22 4.56 -22.19
CA GLU A 145 -5.42 4.85 -23.39
C GLU A 145 -4.45 3.71 -23.76
N ARG A 146 -4.07 2.89 -22.77
CA ARG A 146 -3.28 1.67 -22.95
C ARG A 146 -4.13 0.42 -23.19
N GLY A 147 -5.45 0.59 -23.38
CA GLY A 147 -6.38 -0.53 -23.57
C GLY A 147 -6.66 -1.35 -22.31
N ILE A 148 -6.38 -0.79 -21.12
CA ILE A 148 -6.58 -1.46 -19.84
C ILE A 148 -7.77 -0.81 -19.13
N ASP A 149 -8.82 -1.60 -18.87
CA ASP A 149 -10.00 -1.12 -18.16
C ASP A 149 -9.75 -1.02 -16.65
N TRP A 150 -9.74 0.21 -16.14
CA TRP A 150 -9.65 0.55 -14.72
C TRP A 150 -10.96 1.18 -14.20
N SER A 151 -12.11 0.88 -14.83
CA SER A 151 -13.42 1.14 -14.23
C SER A 151 -13.50 0.51 -12.84
N ASN A 152 -14.35 1.06 -11.96
CA ASN A 152 -14.45 0.56 -10.58
C ASN A 152 -14.82 -0.94 -10.55
N GLN A 153 -15.73 -1.36 -11.44
CA GLN A 153 -16.11 -2.75 -11.60
C GLN A 153 -14.93 -3.63 -12.06
N ALA A 154 -14.16 -3.20 -13.07
CA ALA A 154 -13.01 -3.95 -13.55
C ALA A 154 -11.91 -4.09 -12.48
N LEU A 155 -11.64 -3.02 -11.71
CA LEU A 155 -10.71 -3.08 -10.58
C LEU A 155 -11.20 -4.08 -9.52
N ARG A 156 -12.50 -4.04 -9.19
CA ARG A 156 -13.12 -4.97 -8.23
C ARG A 156 -12.99 -6.42 -8.70
N ASP A 157 -13.43 -6.72 -9.92
CA ASP A 157 -13.41 -8.08 -10.49
C ASP A 157 -12.00 -8.66 -10.58
N ARG A 158 -11.02 -7.80 -10.89
CA ARG A 158 -9.64 -8.22 -11.08
C ARG A 158 -8.88 -8.40 -9.76
N PHE A 159 -9.14 -7.58 -8.75
CA PHE A 159 -8.26 -7.47 -7.58
C PHE A 159 -8.90 -7.87 -6.26
N LEU A 160 -10.22 -7.70 -6.08
CA LEU A 160 -10.87 -8.02 -4.81
C LEU A 160 -10.62 -9.47 -4.42
N GLY A 161 -10.21 -9.66 -3.17
CA GLY A 161 -9.97 -10.97 -2.60
C GLY A 161 -8.66 -11.63 -3.06
N ARG A 162 -7.73 -10.86 -3.65
CA ARG A 162 -6.45 -11.37 -4.17
C ARG A 162 -5.27 -10.64 -3.56
N TRP A 163 -4.11 -11.30 -3.57
CA TRP A 163 -2.84 -10.64 -3.32
C TRP A 163 -2.46 -9.79 -4.52
N VAL A 164 -2.12 -8.54 -4.26
CA VAL A 164 -1.78 -7.55 -5.27
C VAL A 164 -0.46 -6.89 -4.96
N LYS A 165 0.29 -6.57 -6.01
CA LYS A 165 1.43 -5.66 -5.98
C LYS A 165 0.95 -4.29 -6.46
N VAL A 166 1.09 -3.29 -5.62
CA VAL A 166 0.63 -1.92 -5.85
C VAL A 166 1.82 -1.00 -5.91
N ARG A 167 1.89 -0.17 -6.94
CA ARG A 167 2.93 0.85 -7.13
C ARG A 167 2.31 2.22 -7.31
N GLY A 168 2.90 3.22 -6.66
CA GLY A 168 2.46 4.61 -6.81
C GLY A 168 3.24 5.56 -5.94
N TRP A 169 2.60 6.67 -5.60
CA TRP A 169 3.20 7.75 -4.81
C TRP A 169 2.66 7.73 -3.38
N VAL A 170 3.56 7.86 -2.40
CA VAL A 170 3.18 7.94 -1.00
C VAL A 170 2.60 9.31 -0.68
N PHE A 171 1.46 9.32 0.00
CA PHE A 171 0.68 10.51 0.32
C PHE A 171 0.26 10.49 1.79
N TYR A 172 0.34 11.63 2.47
CA TYR A 172 -0.20 11.79 3.82
C TYR A 172 -1.55 12.50 3.73
N ASP A 173 -2.64 11.78 3.98
CA ASP A 173 -3.97 12.39 4.01
C ASP A 173 -4.25 13.02 5.37
N ASP A 174 -3.81 14.27 5.53
CA ASP A 174 -4.00 15.06 6.75
C ASP A 174 -5.48 15.23 7.11
N LEU A 175 -6.40 15.19 6.13
CA LEU A 175 -7.84 15.25 6.39
C LEU A 175 -8.40 14.00 7.07
N HIS A 176 -7.63 12.91 7.07
CA HIS A 176 -7.99 11.62 7.66
C HIS A 176 -7.01 11.18 8.77
N ALA A 177 -6.15 12.10 9.25
CA ALA A 177 -5.22 11.85 10.35
C ALA A 177 -5.93 11.47 11.66
N ASP A 178 -7.02 12.15 11.99
CA ASP A 178 -7.80 11.89 13.19
C ASP A 178 -8.70 10.64 13.08
N GLU A 179 -8.92 10.11 11.88
CA GLU A 179 -9.74 8.93 11.59
C GLU A 179 -8.92 7.63 11.48
N SER A 180 -7.62 7.73 11.76
CA SER A 180 -6.65 6.63 11.64
C SER A 180 -6.29 6.01 12.99
N ALA A 181 -5.93 4.72 12.98
CA ALA A 181 -5.52 4.02 14.19
C ALA A 181 -4.36 4.75 14.89
N GLY A 182 -4.42 4.83 16.22
CA GLY A 182 -3.44 5.56 17.03
C GLY A 182 -3.72 7.06 17.18
N SER A 183 -4.74 7.63 16.51
CA SER A 183 -5.11 9.05 16.69
C SER A 183 -5.73 9.37 18.05
N GLY A 184 -6.26 8.36 18.75
CA GLY A 184 -7.03 8.51 19.99
C GLY A 184 -8.51 8.88 19.78
N ASN A 185 -8.96 9.00 18.53
CA ASN A 185 -10.38 9.23 18.21
C ASN A 185 -11.22 7.94 18.36
N SER A 186 -12.52 8.11 18.58
CA SER A 186 -13.50 7.02 18.67
C SER A 186 -14.02 6.55 17.29
N LYS A 187 -13.85 7.35 16.24
CA LYS A 187 -14.32 7.07 14.88
C LYS A 187 -13.18 6.65 13.97
N ILE A 188 -12.57 5.51 14.28
CA ILE A 188 -11.48 4.94 13.47
C ILE A 188 -12.05 4.05 12.38
N TRP A 189 -11.64 4.28 11.13
CA TRP A 189 -12.05 3.45 10.00
C TRP A 189 -10.91 3.05 9.06
N ARG A 190 -9.68 3.45 9.39
CA ARG A 190 -8.46 3.10 8.66
C ARG A 190 -7.29 2.91 9.62
N GLY A 191 -6.26 2.21 9.17
CA GLY A 191 -5.09 1.92 10.00
C GLY A 191 -4.06 3.04 10.02
N SER A 192 -3.94 3.80 8.94
CA SER A 192 -2.94 4.86 8.80
C SER A 192 -3.48 6.01 7.94
N PRO A 193 -3.06 7.26 8.20
CA PRO A 193 -3.31 8.37 7.28
C PRO A 193 -2.42 8.35 6.04
N TRP A 194 -1.39 7.51 6.04
CA TRP A 194 -0.55 7.29 4.87
C TRP A 194 -1.27 6.41 3.84
N GLU A 195 -1.20 6.83 2.58
CA GLU A 195 -1.78 6.13 1.44
C GLU A 195 -0.74 5.95 0.33
N ILE A 196 -1.03 5.03 -0.60
CA ILE A 196 -0.50 5.17 -1.97
C ILE A 196 -1.58 5.86 -2.79
N HIS A 197 -1.36 7.14 -3.06
CA HIS A 197 -2.27 7.99 -3.81
C HIS A 197 -1.45 8.98 -4.67
N PRO A 198 -1.54 8.90 -6.01
CA PRO A 198 -2.30 7.93 -6.78
C PRO A 198 -1.59 6.59 -6.94
N VAL A 199 -2.37 5.52 -7.08
CA VAL A 199 -1.92 4.23 -7.63
C VAL A 199 -1.67 4.39 -9.13
N THR A 200 -0.50 3.92 -9.56
CA THR A 200 -0.01 4.03 -10.95
C THR A 200 0.16 2.67 -11.63
N ASP A 201 0.33 1.59 -10.86
CA ASP A 201 0.27 0.22 -11.35
C ASP A 201 -0.28 -0.70 -10.24
N ILE A 202 -1.07 -1.69 -10.65
CA ILE A 202 -1.58 -2.73 -9.77
C ILE A 202 -1.67 -4.06 -10.53
N SER A 203 -1.12 -5.11 -9.93
CA SER A 203 -1.05 -6.44 -10.55
C SER A 203 -1.33 -7.54 -9.53
N VAL A 204 -1.93 -8.64 -9.98
CA VAL A 204 -2.14 -9.82 -9.10
C VAL A 204 -0.81 -10.51 -8.89
N THR A 205 -0.55 -10.92 -7.66
CA THR A 205 0.64 -11.67 -7.27
C THR A 205 0.27 -12.80 -6.31
N THR A 206 1.24 -13.61 -5.90
CA THR A 206 1.08 -14.60 -4.85
C THR A 206 1.32 -13.98 -3.48
N ARG A 207 0.74 -14.58 -2.43
CA ARG A 207 1.10 -14.24 -1.04
C ARG A 207 2.62 -14.36 -0.85
N PRO A 208 3.32 -13.31 -0.36
CA PRO A 208 4.73 -13.42 -0.05
C PRO A 208 4.96 -14.45 1.08
N ALA A 209 6.00 -15.27 0.95
CA ALA A 209 6.32 -16.32 1.91
C ALA A 209 6.58 -15.79 3.33
N ASN A 210 7.02 -14.53 3.44
CA ASN A 210 7.43 -13.90 4.70
C ASN A 210 6.44 -12.82 5.18
N VAL A 211 5.16 -12.88 4.80
CA VAL A 211 4.16 -11.98 5.41
C VAL A 211 3.92 -12.41 6.85
N THR A 212 4.59 -11.74 7.79
CA THR A 212 4.29 -11.83 9.21
C THR A 212 2.99 -11.09 9.47
N VAL A 213 1.89 -11.84 9.59
CA VAL A 213 0.64 -11.32 10.17
C VAL A 213 0.96 -10.92 11.60
N GLN A 214 0.95 -9.63 11.91
CA GLN A 214 1.05 -9.18 13.29
C GLN A 214 -0.28 -9.47 13.98
N THR A 215 -0.31 -10.54 14.77
CA THR A 215 -1.40 -10.83 15.70
C THR A 215 -1.40 -9.75 16.79
N PRO A 216 -2.47 -8.97 16.98
CA PRO A 216 -2.52 -7.95 18.02
C PRO A 216 -2.74 -8.66 19.36
N GLY A 217 -1.74 -8.61 20.23
CA GLY A 217 -1.81 -9.23 21.56
C GLY A 217 -0.49 -9.41 22.32
N ALA A 218 0.67 -9.20 21.70
CA ALA A 218 1.95 -9.26 22.42
C ALA A 218 2.47 -7.84 22.70
N SER A 219 2.05 -7.27 23.83
CA SER A 219 2.84 -6.23 24.49
C SER A 219 4.26 -6.74 24.73
N GLN A 220 5.21 -5.85 24.51
CA GLN A 220 6.65 -6.00 24.73
C GLN A 220 6.97 -6.83 25.98
N VAL A 221 7.35 -8.10 25.78
CA VAL A 221 8.12 -8.87 26.76
C VAL A 221 9.47 -9.17 26.11
N ALA A 222 10.53 -8.82 26.83
CA ALA A 222 11.93 -8.94 26.42
C ALA A 222 12.25 -10.31 25.78
N PRO A 223 13.21 -10.38 24.84
CA PRO A 223 13.47 -11.59 24.07
C PRO A 223 14.00 -12.70 24.97
N LYS A 224 13.21 -13.74 25.16
CA LYS A 224 13.71 -15.02 25.67
C LYS A 224 14.30 -15.78 24.50
N GLN A 225 15.60 -16.07 24.58
CA GLN A 225 16.28 -16.95 23.64
C GLN A 225 15.61 -18.33 23.59
N GLU A 226 15.56 -18.91 22.38
CA GLU A 226 15.55 -20.34 22.03
C GLU A 226 14.80 -20.52 20.70
N SER A 227 15.01 -21.53 19.86
CA SER A 227 16.06 -22.51 19.60
C SER A 227 15.62 -23.21 18.29
N SER A 228 16.56 -23.81 17.57
CA SER A 228 16.37 -24.42 16.25
C SER A 228 15.25 -25.48 16.18
N PRO A 229 14.60 -25.71 15.01
CA PRO A 229 13.42 -26.56 14.92
C PRO A 229 13.74 -28.05 15.06
N SER A 230 12.96 -28.75 15.90
CA SER A 230 13.10 -30.20 16.15
C SER A 230 12.29 -31.05 15.15
N SER A 231 12.96 -32.06 14.61
CA SER A 231 12.48 -33.06 13.65
C SER A 231 11.66 -34.18 14.30
N GLY A 232 10.61 -33.84 15.06
CA GLY A 232 9.79 -34.83 15.77
C GLY A 232 8.89 -35.67 14.87
N THR A 233 8.88 -37.00 15.09
CA THR A 233 7.89 -37.94 14.53
C THR A 233 6.48 -37.54 14.98
N SER A 234 5.53 -37.51 14.06
CA SER A 234 4.13 -37.12 14.36
C SER A 234 3.43 -38.19 15.20
N VAL A 235 3.02 -37.83 16.42
CA VAL A 235 2.32 -38.72 17.38
C VAL A 235 0.92 -38.17 17.71
N GLN A 236 -0.01 -39.02 18.19
CA GLN A 236 -1.33 -38.57 18.61
C GLN A 236 -1.25 -37.81 19.95
N CYS A 237 -1.97 -36.69 20.03
CA CYS A 237 -2.03 -35.84 21.21
C CYS A 237 -2.46 -36.61 22.47
N GLY A 238 -1.76 -36.36 23.58
CA GLY A 238 -2.08 -36.91 24.91
C GLY A 238 -3.25 -36.23 25.64
N GLY A 239 -3.80 -35.14 25.10
CA GLY A 239 -4.83 -34.33 25.76
C GLY A 239 -6.22 -34.98 25.77
N THR A 240 -7.04 -34.57 26.74
CA THR A 240 -8.44 -34.99 26.87
C THR A 240 -9.36 -33.80 26.61
N THR A 241 -10.30 -33.97 25.70
CA THR A 241 -11.31 -32.97 25.37
C THR A 241 -12.23 -32.68 26.57
N ALA A 242 -12.92 -31.54 26.55
CA ALA A 242 -13.90 -31.19 27.58
C ALA A 242 -15.02 -32.24 27.77
N LYS A 243 -15.25 -33.11 26.77
CA LYS A 243 -16.21 -34.23 26.82
C LYS A 243 -15.58 -35.54 27.34
N GLY A 244 -14.39 -35.50 27.93
CA GLY A 244 -13.69 -36.66 28.50
C GLY A 244 -13.07 -37.62 27.49
N LYS A 245 -13.13 -37.33 26.18
CA LYS A 245 -12.54 -38.16 25.13
C LYS A 245 -11.10 -37.76 24.84
N ARG A 246 -10.24 -38.73 24.52
CA ARG A 246 -8.87 -38.46 24.05
C ARG A 246 -8.88 -37.63 22.77
N CYS A 247 -7.98 -36.66 22.69
CA CYS A 247 -7.81 -35.80 21.53
C CYS A 247 -7.40 -36.62 20.30
N SER A 248 -8.07 -36.40 19.17
CA SER A 248 -7.78 -37.06 17.90
C SER A 248 -6.71 -36.36 17.06
N ARG A 249 -6.22 -35.19 17.49
CA ARG A 249 -5.18 -34.46 16.76
C ARG A 249 -3.82 -35.11 16.92
N THR A 250 -2.97 -34.99 15.91
CA THR A 250 -1.56 -35.35 15.96
C THR A 250 -0.67 -34.12 16.19
N THR A 251 0.52 -34.35 16.72
CA THR A 251 1.53 -33.32 16.99
C THR A 251 2.93 -33.86 16.73
N LYS A 252 3.83 -33.01 16.27
CA LYS A 252 5.28 -33.28 16.21
C LYS A 252 6.02 -32.68 17.42
N ASP A 253 5.26 -32.03 18.30
CA ASP A 253 5.80 -31.37 19.47
C ASP A 253 6.35 -32.42 20.46
N PRO A 254 7.57 -32.23 21.00
CA PRO A 254 8.18 -33.16 21.95
C PRO A 254 7.35 -33.40 23.22
N SER A 255 6.46 -32.47 23.60
CA SER A 255 5.55 -32.65 24.74
C SER A 255 4.50 -33.74 24.50
N GLY A 256 4.25 -34.13 23.24
CA GLY A 256 3.16 -35.04 22.89
C GLY A 256 1.77 -34.41 23.00
N PHE A 257 1.66 -33.09 23.19
CA PHE A 257 0.39 -32.35 23.19
C PHE A 257 0.26 -31.47 21.94
N CYS A 258 -0.96 -31.40 21.37
CA CYS A 258 -1.26 -30.49 20.28
C CYS A 258 -1.51 -29.09 20.82
N TRP A 259 -1.52 -28.07 19.96
CA TRP A 259 -1.69 -26.66 20.31
C TRP A 259 -2.92 -26.31 21.18
N GLN A 260 -3.96 -27.15 21.19
CA GLN A 260 -5.13 -26.97 22.08
C GLN A 260 -4.94 -27.50 23.51
N HIS A 261 -3.91 -28.32 23.74
CA HIS A 261 -3.65 -28.98 25.01
C HIS A 261 -2.22 -28.72 25.53
N GLN A 262 -1.46 -27.87 24.86
CA GLN A 262 -0.23 -27.29 25.40
C GLN A 262 -0.66 -26.22 26.43
N ARG A 263 -0.10 -26.28 27.65
CA ARG A 263 -0.29 -25.28 28.71
C ARG A 263 0.89 -24.33 28.72
#